data_AF-A0A2N6MEW5-F1
#
_entry.id   AF-A0A2N6MEW5-F1
#
_cell.length_a   1.000
_cell.length_b   1.000
_cell.length_c   1.000
_cell.angle_alpha   90.00
_cell.angle_beta   90.00
_cell.angle_gamma   90.00
#
_symmetry.space_group_name_H-M   'P 1'
#
loop_
_entity.id
_entity.type
_entity.pdbx_description
1 polymer ?
#
loop_
_entity_poly.entity_id
_entity_poly.type
_entity_poly.pdbx_seq_one_letter_code
_entity_poly.pdbx_strand_id
1 'polypeptide(L)' 'MQAANSKSSANSGLNLGLFTIPQSFLLQMGTASVIILLLAEKATGETLQALGEASEELFRGDRLPILEFPEQNPEN' A
#
# COMPACT_ATOMS: atom_id res chain seq x y z
N MET A 1 -26.54 -24.75 39.37
CA MET A 1 -25.37 -24.33 38.57
C MET A 1 -25.90 -23.37 37.52
N GLN A 2 -25.72 -22.05 37.70
CA GLN A 2 -26.23 -21.04 36.78
C GLN A 2 -25.28 -20.94 35.58
N ALA A 3 -25.81 -21.20 34.39
CA ALA A 3 -25.09 -21.02 33.14
C ALA A 3 -24.65 -19.55 33.04
N ALA A 4 -23.36 -19.33 32.81
CA ALA A 4 -22.82 -18.00 32.56
C ALA A 4 -23.62 -17.35 31.43
N ASN A 5 -24.37 -16.31 31.80
CA ASN A 5 -25.16 -15.45 30.94
C ASN A 5 -24.32 -15.09 29.70
N SER A 6 -24.70 -15.67 28.55
CA SER A 6 -24.20 -15.28 27.24
C SER A 6 -24.70 -13.88 26.94
N LYS A 7 -24.04 -12.88 27.53
CA LYS A 7 -24.15 -11.50 27.11
C LYS A 7 -23.55 -11.46 25.71
N SER A 8 -24.40 -11.76 24.73
CA SER A 8 -24.07 -11.69 23.32
C SER A 8 -23.41 -10.32 23.13
N SER A 9 -22.16 -10.34 22.66
CA SER A 9 -21.50 -9.16 22.11
C SER A 9 -22.22 -8.81 20.80
N ALA A 10 -23.51 -8.54 20.92
CA ALA A 10 -24.42 -8.27 19.83
C ALA A 10 -24.35 -6.77 19.60
N ASN A 11 -23.58 -6.38 18.59
CA ASN A 11 -23.74 -5.12 17.87
C ASN A 11 -23.07 -3.86 18.44
N SER A 12 -21.85 -3.96 18.99
CA SER A 12 -21.02 -2.76 19.15
C SER A 12 -20.34 -2.42 17.81
N GLY A 13 -21.03 -1.62 16.98
CA GLY A 13 -20.40 -1.00 15.81
C GLY A 13 -19.35 0.05 16.18
N LEU A 14 -18.45 0.37 15.25
CA LEU A 14 -17.45 1.43 15.45
C LEU A 14 -18.16 2.79 15.36
N ASN A 15 -18.25 3.50 16.48
CA ASN A 15 -18.91 4.79 16.57
C ASN A 15 -17.90 5.91 16.28
N LEU A 16 -18.10 6.67 15.21
CA LEU A 16 -17.18 7.71 14.76
C LEU A 16 -17.72 9.12 15.04
N GLY A 17 -18.57 9.25 16.06
CA GLY A 17 -19.19 10.51 16.50
C GLY A 17 -20.38 10.94 15.64
N LEU A 18 -20.21 10.99 14.32
CA LEU A 18 -21.23 11.45 13.36
C LEU A 18 -21.94 10.28 12.65
N PHE A 19 -21.36 9.08 12.67
CA PHE A 19 -21.97 7.86 12.12
C PHE A 19 -21.41 6.62 12.81
N THR A 20 -22.13 5.50 12.70
CA THR A 20 -21.72 4.20 13.25
C THR A 20 -21.52 3.20 12.13
N ILE A 21 -20.37 2.53 12.12
CA ILE A 21 -20.07 1.46 11.18
C ILE A 21 -20.44 0.12 11.83
N PRO A 22 -21.31 -0.70 11.20
CA PRO A 22 -21.63 -2.03 11.70
C PRO A 22 -20.39 -2.93 11.78
N GLN A 23 -20.27 -3.72 12.84
CA GLN A 23 -19.14 -4.64 13.02
C GLN A 23 -19.04 -5.69 11.90
N SER A 24 -20.19 -6.17 11.38
CA SER A 24 -20.23 -7.11 10.26
C SER A 24 -19.60 -6.52 8.99
N PHE A 25 -19.78 -5.22 8.76
CA PHE A 25 -19.20 -4.52 7.63
C PHE A 25 -17.68 -4.43 7.76
N LEU A 26 -17.16 -4.06 8.93
CA LEU A 26 -15.72 -4.04 9.20
C LEU A 26 -15.08 -5.42 9.02
N LEU A 27 -15.75 -6.46 9.53
CA LEU A 27 -15.29 -7.83 9.40
C LEU A 27 -15.23 -8.24 7.92
N GLN A 28 -16.29 -8.00 7.17
CA GLN A 28 -16.35 -8.35 5.75
C GLN A 28 -15.29 -7.57 4.94
N MET A 29 -15.11 -6.28 5.22
CA MET A 29 -14.16 -5.44 4.51
C MET A 29 -12.71 -5.81 4.85
N GLY A 30 -12.44 -6.14 6.12
CA GLY A 30 -11.16 -6.69 6.55
C GLY A 30 -10.86 -8.03 5.88
N THR A 31 -11.82 -8.96 5.85
CA THR A 31 -11.66 -10.25 5.19
C THR A 31 -11.45 -10.10 3.68
N ALA A 32 -12.23 -9.25 3.01
CA ALA A 32 -12.06 -8.98 1.59
C ALA A 32 -10.67 -8.38 1.29
N SER A 33 -10.22 -7.42 2.10
CA SER A 33 -8.88 -6.82 1.98
C SER A 33 -7.77 -7.86 2.09
N VAL A 34 -7.85 -8.75 3.07
CA VAL A 34 -6.87 -9.84 3.24
C VAL A 34 -6.89 -10.81 2.05
N ILE A 35 -8.07 -11.19 1.54
CA ILE A 35 -8.17 -12.05 0.37
C ILE A 35 -7.54 -11.37 -0.86
N ILE A 36 -7.84 -10.08 -1.08
CA ILE A 36 -7.25 -9.31 -2.17
C ILE A 36 -5.72 -9.25 -2.02
N LEU A 37 -5.22 -9.01 -0.81
CA LEU A 37 -3.78 -8.96 -0.52
C LEU A 37 -3.09 -10.28 -0.88
N LEU A 38 -3.67 -11.42 -0.48
CA LEU A 38 -3.15 -12.75 -0.79
C LEU A 38 -3.18 -13.05 -2.30
N LEU A 39 -4.20 -12.58 -3.01
CA LEU A 39 -4.27 -12.72 -4.47
C LEU A 39 -3.26 -11.82 -5.18
N ALA A 40 -3.04 -10.60 -4.68
CA ALA A 40 -2.12 -9.62 -5.25
C ALA A 40 -0.64 -10.02 -5.07
N GLU A 41 -0.32 -10.84 -4.06
CA GLU A 41 1.04 -11.36 -3.84
C GLU A 41 1.63 -11.96 -5.12
N LYS A 42 0.83 -12.73 -5.87
CA LYS A 42 1.29 -13.41 -7.09
C LYS A 42 1.65 -12.46 -8.24
N ALA A 43 1.04 -11.28 -8.28
CA ALA A 43 1.29 -10.26 -9.31
C ALA A 43 2.34 -9.22 -8.88
N THR A 44 2.62 -9.12 -7.58
CA THR A 44 3.51 -8.09 -7.01
C THR A 44 4.99 -8.39 -7.26
N GLY A 45 5.39 -9.66 -7.33
CA GLY A 45 6.80 -10.03 -7.55
C GLY A 45 7.36 -9.54 -8.89
N GLU A 46 6.74 -9.95 -10.00
CA GLU A 46 7.20 -9.58 -11.36
C GLU A 46 7.09 -8.08 -11.61
N THR A 47 6.06 -7.43 -11.07
CA THR A 47 5.87 -5.97 -11.23
C THR A 47 6.91 -5.17 -10.45
N LEU A 48 7.23 -5.57 -9.21
CA LEU A 48 8.31 -4.94 -8.45
C LEU A 48 9.68 -5.17 -9.11
N GLN A 49 9.90 -6.34 -9.70
CA GLN A 49 11.13 -6.62 -10.43
C GLN A 49 11.27 -5.73 -11.68
N ALA A 50 10.23 -5.67 -12.51
CA ALA A 50 10.22 -4.81 -13.70
C ALA A 50 10.35 -3.32 -13.34
N LEU A 51 9.69 -2.89 -12.25
CA LEU A 51 9.83 -1.53 -11.73
C LEU A 51 11.27 -1.25 -11.25
N GLY A 52 11.91 -2.23 -10.62
CA GLY A 52 13.30 -2.16 -10.18
C GLY A 52 14.27 -2.02 -11.35
N GLU A 53 14.11 -2.84 -12.39
CA GLU A 53 14.92 -2.80 -13.61
C GLU A 53 14.74 -1.46 -14.36
N ALA A 54 13.50 -1.00 -14.53
CA ALA A 54 13.22 0.29 -15.14
C ALA A 54 13.78 1.47 -14.31
N SER A 55 13.74 1.37 -12.97
CA SER A 55 14.33 2.37 -12.08
C SER A 55 15.86 2.34 -12.19
N GLU A 56 16.47 1.15 -12.25
CA GLU A 56 17.91 1.00 -12.42
C GLU A 56 18.39 1.64 -13.73
N GLU A 57 17.69 1.43 -14.86
CA GLU A 57 18.07 2.06 -16.13
C GLU A 57 17.94 3.60 -16.09
N LEU A 58 16.93 4.12 -15.39
CA LEU A 58 16.76 5.56 -15.16
C LEU A 58 17.90 6.15 -14.31
N PHE A 59 18.27 5.50 -13.21
CA PHE A 59 19.28 5.96 -12.27
C PHE A 59 20.73 5.71 -12.73
N ARG A 60 20.96 4.66 -13.52
CA ARG A 60 22.27 4.40 -14.15
C ARG A 60 22.68 5.54 -15.09
N GLY A 61 21.71 6.33 -15.53
CA GLY A 61 21.99 7.52 -16.33
C GLY A 61 22.51 7.21 -17.73
N ASP A 62 22.42 5.95 -18.18
CA ASP A 62 22.84 5.52 -19.53
C ASP A 62 22.06 6.24 -20.65
N ARG A 63 20.89 6.81 -20.29
CA ARG A 63 20.03 7.62 -21.16
C ARG A 63 20.16 9.12 -20.93
N LEU A 64 21.02 9.57 -20.01
CA LEU A 64 21.18 11.00 -19.75
C LEU A 64 22.10 11.60 -20.82
N PRO A 65 21.65 12.62 -21.57
CA PRO A 65 22.50 13.31 -22.54
C PRO A 65 23.71 13.90 -21.82
N ILE A 66 24.87 13.87 -22.47
CA ILE A 66 26.07 14.57 -21.99
C ILE A 66 25.69 16.04 -21.84
N LEU A 67 25.69 16.52 -20.61
CA LEU A 67 25.48 17.92 -20.28
C LEU A 67 26.73 18.68 -20.71
N GLU A 68 26.59 19.51 -21.75
CA GLU A 68 27.60 20.54 -22.03
C GLU A 68 27.56 21.56 -20.90
N PHE A 69 28.48 21.43 -19.96
CA PHE A 69 28.71 22.48 -18.98
C PHE A 69 29.44 23.63 -19.68
N PRO A 70 29.01 24.89 -19.48
CA PRO A 70 29.77 26.01 -19.99
C PRO A 70 31.17 25.95 -19.39
N GLU A 71 32.19 25.85 -20.26
CA GLU A 71 33.59 26.04 -19.88
C GLU A 71 33.66 27.35 -19.08
N GLN A 72 34.13 27.27 -17.84
CA GLN A 72 34.41 28.46 -17.05
C GLN A 72 35.48 29.23 -17.80
N ASN A 73 35.05 30.23 -18.57
CA ASN A 73 35.94 31.09 -19.31
C ASN A 73 36.90 31.74 -18.30
N PRO A 74 38.18 31.35 -18.26
CA PRO A 74 39.15 32.00 -17.40
C PRO A 74 39.60 33.27 -18.13
N GLU A 75 38.72 34.27 -18.18
CA GLU A 75 39.10 35.60 -18.64
C GLU A 75 39.76 36.34 -17.47
N ASN A 76 41.08 36.42 -17.60
CA ASN A 76 42.04 37.39 -17.05
C ASN A 76 41.64 38.28 -15.85
#